data_AF-A0A2T7PZB6-F1
#
_entry.id   AF-A0A2T7PZB6-F1
#
_cell.length_a   1.000
_cell.length_b   1.000
_cell.length_c   1.000
_cell.angle_alpha   90.00
_cell.angle_beta   90.00
_cell.angle_gamma   90.00
#
_symmetry.space_group_name_H-M   'P 1'
#
loop_
_entity.id
_entity.type
_entity.pdbx_description
1 polymer ?
#
loop_
_entity_poly.entity_id
_entity_poly.type
_entity_poly.pdbx_seq_one_letter_code
_entity_poly.pdbx_strand_id
1 'polypeptide(L)'
;MRATCFGEISGQLSPRLFTSQNGWYGLRRRKHQFHAGIRMIGSRSGQEESHYRRTVIIYVCAAGIFMLGMSYAGVPLYRMFCQATGLGGTVQRGHETSKVSEMHKTKDRVIRVRFNADVASSMMWNFKPQQTEVKVFPGETALAFYTAKNPTDKPIIGISTYNVVPFEAGQYFNKIQCFCFEEQRLNPHEQVDMPVFFYIDPEYAEDPKLQNVDTIILSYTFFEAKEGLTLPLPGYMAQ
;
A
#
# COMPACT_ATOMS: atom_id res chain seq x y z
N MET A 1 16.56 4.88 -22.30
CA MET A 1 15.76 3.76 -22.83
C MET A 1 14.30 4.00 -22.43
N ARG A 2 13.39 3.92 -23.41
CA ARG A 2 11.91 4.02 -23.39
C ARG A 2 11.25 3.64 -22.04
N ALA A 3 10.39 4.43 -21.40
CA ALA A 3 9.04 4.91 -21.78
C ALA A 3 8.03 3.77 -22.02
N THR A 4 7.06 3.61 -21.11
CA THR A 4 5.59 3.64 -21.35
C THR A 4 4.82 3.22 -20.08
N CYS A 5 3.96 4.11 -19.57
CA CYS A 5 2.74 3.75 -18.84
C CYS A 5 1.62 4.56 -19.47
N PHE A 6 0.85 3.91 -20.33
CA PHE A 6 -0.43 4.39 -20.86
C PHE A 6 -1.47 3.45 -20.24
N GLY A 7 -2.29 3.99 -19.34
CA GLY A 7 -3.40 3.27 -18.73
C GLY A 7 -4.53 3.15 -19.76
N GLU A 8 -4.85 1.92 -20.13
CA GLU A 8 -5.95 1.58 -21.03
C GLU A 8 -7.17 1.21 -20.19
N ILE A 9 -8.22 2.03 -20.32
CA ILE A 9 -9.54 1.82 -19.73
C ILE A 9 -10.29 0.90 -20.69
N SER A 10 -10.41 -0.39 -20.36
CA SER A 10 -11.25 -1.34 -21.08
C SER A 10 -12.53 -1.65 -20.29
N GLY A 11 -13.60 -0.93 -20.69
CA GLY A 11 -14.96 -1.24 -20.28
C GLY A 11 -15.52 -2.44 -21.04
N GLN A 12 -16.06 -3.38 -20.26
CA GLN A 12 -17.10 -4.38 -20.56
C GLN A 12 -17.61 -4.49 -22.01
N LEU A 13 -17.45 -5.69 -22.58
CA LEU A 13 -18.33 -6.20 -23.63
C LEU A 13 -18.67 -7.68 -23.36
N SER A 14 -19.96 -7.89 -23.04
CA SER A 14 -20.62 -9.20 -23.00
C SER A 14 -20.89 -9.70 -24.43
N PRO A 15 -20.80 -11.00 -24.72
CA PRO A 15 -21.04 -11.56 -26.04
C PRO A 15 -22.48 -12.06 -26.16
N ARG A 16 -23.25 -11.60 -27.14
CA ARG A 16 -24.42 -12.36 -27.64
C ARG A 16 -24.77 -12.01 -29.09
N LEU A 17 -24.86 -13.10 -29.86
CA LEU A 17 -25.88 -13.42 -30.88
C LEU A 17 -25.62 -13.11 -32.36
N PHE A 18 -25.98 -14.15 -33.13
CA PHE A 18 -26.50 -14.20 -34.51
C PHE A 18 -25.49 -14.09 -35.66
N THR A 19 -25.03 -15.21 -36.25
CA THR A 19 -25.68 -16.06 -37.28
C THR A 19 -26.04 -15.39 -38.61
N SER A 20 -25.78 -16.12 -39.69
CA SER A 20 -26.29 -16.01 -41.08
C SER A 20 -25.31 -15.38 -42.08
N GLN A 21 -24.56 -16.16 -42.87
CA GLN A 21 -24.95 -16.90 -44.10
C GLN A 21 -25.52 -16.05 -45.24
N ASN A 22 -24.75 -16.05 -46.35
CA ASN A 22 -25.13 -16.22 -47.76
C ASN A 22 -25.67 -15.04 -48.59
N GLY A 23 -25.29 -15.08 -49.89
CA GLY A 23 -25.95 -14.38 -51.01
C GLY A 23 -25.06 -13.30 -51.63
N TRP A 24 -24.40 -13.53 -52.78
CA TRP A 24 -24.88 -13.17 -54.14
C TRP A 24 -25.28 -11.69 -54.21
N TYR A 25 -24.74 -10.82 -55.06
CA TYR A 25 -24.94 -10.76 -56.51
C TYR A 25 -23.84 -9.88 -57.15
N GLY A 26 -23.39 -10.22 -58.35
CA GLY A 26 -22.58 -9.33 -59.17
C GLY A 26 -23.41 -8.24 -59.84
N LEU A 27 -22.79 -7.11 -60.22
CA LEU A 27 -23.17 -6.34 -61.42
C LEU A 27 -22.06 -5.38 -61.88
N ARG A 28 -21.42 -5.80 -62.97
CA ARG A 28 -20.90 -5.12 -64.17
C ARG A 28 -21.13 -3.59 -64.36
N ARG A 29 -20.08 -2.95 -64.94
CA ARG A 29 -20.02 -1.70 -65.77
C ARG A 29 -20.16 -0.38 -65.00
N ARG A 30 -19.46 0.72 -65.31
CA ARG A 30 -18.99 1.25 -66.61
C ARG A 30 -17.87 2.30 -66.34
N LYS A 31 -16.80 2.30 -67.15
CA LYS A 31 -15.83 3.41 -67.23
C LYS A 31 -16.52 4.62 -67.87
N HIS A 32 -16.34 5.80 -67.29
CA HIS A 32 -16.43 7.07 -68.02
C HIS A 32 -15.29 7.99 -67.57
N GLN A 33 -14.70 8.60 -68.58
CA GLN A 33 -13.44 9.29 -68.66
C GLN A 33 -13.76 10.77 -68.82
N PHE A 34 -13.20 11.66 -68.01
CA PHE A 34 -13.16 13.09 -68.36
C PHE A 34 -11.89 13.78 -67.82
N HIS A 35 -11.27 14.50 -68.76
CA HIS A 35 -10.05 15.30 -68.69
C HIS A 35 -10.15 16.49 -67.72
N ALA A 36 -9.00 16.94 -67.18
CA ALA A 36 -8.31 18.16 -67.64
C ALA A 36 -7.41 18.80 -66.55
N GLY A 37 -6.22 19.26 -66.97
CA GLY A 37 -5.61 20.48 -66.42
C GLY A 37 -4.40 20.32 -65.50
N ILE A 38 -3.22 20.02 -66.06
CA ILE A 38 -1.94 20.30 -65.40
C ILE A 38 -1.61 21.78 -65.65
N ARG A 39 -1.58 22.60 -64.60
CA ARG A 39 -0.95 23.93 -64.61
C ARG A 39 0.34 23.86 -63.78
N MET A 40 1.47 23.92 -64.48
CA MET A 40 2.78 24.16 -63.88
C MET A 40 2.90 25.64 -63.53
N ILE A 41 3.07 25.98 -62.25
CA ILE A 41 3.52 27.29 -61.79
C ILE A 41 4.95 27.13 -61.29
N GLY A 42 5.89 27.72 -62.02
CA GLY A 42 7.31 27.76 -61.68
C GLY A 42 7.56 28.58 -60.41
N SER A 43 8.38 28.01 -59.52
CA SER A 43 8.85 28.67 -58.31
C SER A 43 9.98 29.65 -58.65
N ARG A 44 9.68 30.95 -58.54
CA ARG A 44 10.64 32.04 -58.32
C ARG A 44 10.45 32.54 -56.89
N SER A 45 11.09 31.91 -55.91
CA SER A 45 11.12 32.42 -54.52
C SER A 45 12.32 31.90 -53.71
N GLY A 46 13.54 32.04 -54.26
CA GLY A 46 14.76 31.54 -53.63
C GLY A 46 15.33 32.37 -52.46
N GLN A 47 14.80 33.56 -52.15
CA GLN A 47 15.39 34.45 -51.13
C GLN A 47 14.51 34.73 -49.90
N GLU A 48 13.18 34.78 -50.00
CA GLU A 48 12.28 35.03 -48.85
C GLU A 48 12.10 33.79 -47.94
N GLU A 49 12.08 32.59 -48.53
CA GLU A 49 12.03 31.29 -47.82
C GLU A 49 13.21 31.10 -46.85
N SER A 50 14.39 31.61 -47.18
CA SER A 50 15.62 31.46 -46.38
C SER A 50 15.51 32.15 -45.01
N HIS A 51 14.94 33.36 -44.96
CA HIS A 51 14.78 34.10 -43.72
C HIS A 51 13.68 33.50 -42.84
N TYR A 52 12.52 33.15 -43.42
CA TYR A 52 11.44 32.49 -42.68
C TYR A 52 11.88 31.14 -42.10
N ARG A 53 12.55 30.30 -42.89
CA ARG A 53 13.05 29.00 -42.41
C ARG A 53 14.10 29.14 -41.31
N ARG A 54 15.01 30.13 -41.41
CA ARG A 54 15.98 30.43 -40.34
C ARG A 54 15.28 30.87 -39.06
N THR A 55 14.30 31.77 -39.18
CA THR A 55 13.51 32.24 -38.04
C THR A 55 12.71 31.10 -37.39
N VAL A 56 12.07 30.24 -38.17
CA VAL A 56 11.34 29.06 -37.67
C VAL A 56 12.28 28.08 -36.97
N ILE A 57 13.45 27.79 -37.53
CA ILE A 57 14.45 26.91 -36.90
C ILE A 57 14.89 27.48 -35.55
N ILE A 58 15.17 28.78 -35.47
CA ILE A 58 15.55 29.45 -34.22
C ILE A 58 14.44 29.32 -33.17
N TYR A 59 13.17 29.53 -33.53
CA TYR A 59 12.05 29.38 -32.60
C TYR A 59 11.85 27.93 -32.14
N VAL A 60 11.99 26.95 -33.03
CA VAL A 60 11.89 25.52 -32.68
C VAL A 60 13.03 25.11 -31.75
N CYS A 61 14.26 25.56 -32.01
CA CYS A 61 15.39 25.33 -31.13
C CYS A 61 15.20 26.00 -29.76
N ALA A 62 14.71 27.24 -29.72
CA ALA A 62 14.41 27.94 -28.47
C ALA A 62 13.34 27.22 -27.65
N ALA A 63 12.26 26.75 -28.29
CA ALA A 63 11.21 25.98 -27.64
C ALA A 63 11.73 24.63 -27.11
N GLY A 64 12.61 23.96 -27.86
CA GLY A 64 13.24 22.71 -27.43
C GLY A 64 14.12 22.90 -26.19
N ILE A 65 14.95 23.96 -26.17
CA ILE A 65 15.80 24.29 -25.01
C ILE A 65 14.94 24.65 -23.80
N PHE A 66 13.86 25.40 -24.00
CA PHE A 66 12.93 25.78 -22.93
C PHE A 66 12.24 24.56 -22.29
N MET A 67 11.77 23.61 -23.10
CA MET A 67 11.15 22.37 -22.61
C MET A 67 12.13 21.50 -21.81
N LEU A 68 13.39 21.41 -22.26
CA LEU A 68 14.45 20.71 -21.53
C LEU A 68 14.79 21.41 -20.21
N GLY A 69 14.88 22.75 -20.22
CA GLY A 69 15.10 23.56 -19.02
C GLY A 69 14.00 23.36 -17.98
N MET A 70 12.73 23.38 -18.39
CA MET A 70 11.59 23.17 -17.50
C MET A 70 11.59 21.76 -16.90
N SER A 71 11.92 20.75 -17.70
CA SER A 71 12.01 19.36 -17.24
C SER A 71 13.12 19.18 -16.19
N TYR A 72 14.27 19.82 -16.38
CA TYR A 72 15.37 19.79 -15.40
C TYR A 72 15.06 20.59 -14.12
N ALA A 73 14.33 21.71 -14.25
CA ALA A 73 13.91 22.55 -13.11
C ALA A 73 12.79 21.92 -12.26
N GLY A 74 12.02 20.97 -12.79
CA GLY A 74 10.93 20.31 -12.06
C GLY A 74 11.39 19.59 -10.80
N VAL A 75 12.55 18.92 -10.84
CA VAL A 75 13.08 18.16 -9.68
C VAL A 75 13.42 19.08 -8.49
N PRO A 76 14.23 20.15 -8.62
CA PRO A 76 14.51 21.05 -7.50
C PRO A 76 13.28 21.84 -7.06
N LEU A 77 12.38 22.23 -7.97
CA LEU A 77 11.12 22.89 -7.61
C LEU A 77 10.23 21.98 -6.77
N TYR A 78 10.10 20.72 -7.16
CA TYR A 78 9.38 19.70 -6.39
C TYR A 78 10.02 19.49 -5.01
N ARG A 79 11.36 19.44 -4.94
CA ARG A 79 12.06 19.37 -3.64
C ARG A 79 11.76 20.58 -2.75
N MET A 80 11.77 21.80 -3.28
CA MET A 80 11.41 23.00 -2.50
C MET A 80 9.94 22.99 -2.06
N PHE A 81 9.03 22.55 -2.94
CA PHE A 81 7.62 22.41 -2.59
C PHE A 81 7.41 21.35 -1.50
N CYS A 82 8.05 20.18 -1.61
CA CYS A 82 8.01 19.13 -0.60
C CYS A 82 8.61 19.58 0.73
N GLN A 83 9.67 20.40 0.72
CA GLN A 83 10.24 20.98 1.93
C GLN A 83 9.30 22.02 2.57
N ALA A 84 8.58 22.80 1.76
CA ALA A 84 7.64 23.82 2.26
C ALA A 84 6.32 23.21 2.79
N THR A 85 5.82 22.14 2.15
CA THR A 85 4.54 21.49 2.52
C THR A 85 4.71 20.26 3.42
N GLY A 86 5.91 19.70 3.56
CA GLY A 86 6.17 18.54 4.43
C GLY A 86 5.62 17.20 3.89
N LEU A 87 5.07 17.17 2.67
CA LEU A 87 4.43 15.98 2.07
C LEU A 87 5.40 14.85 1.67
N GLY A 88 6.69 14.97 1.95
CA GLY A 88 7.74 14.01 1.54
C GLY A 88 8.59 13.44 2.67
N GLY A 89 8.25 13.69 3.94
CA GLY A 89 9.00 13.16 5.10
C GLY A 89 10.42 13.72 5.26
N THR A 90 10.84 14.68 4.43
CA THR A 90 12.12 15.36 4.56
C THR A 90 12.01 16.49 5.57
N VAL A 91 12.43 16.22 6.80
CA VAL A 91 12.60 17.20 7.88
C VAL A 91 13.27 18.48 7.37
N GLN A 92 12.63 19.63 7.59
CA GLN A 92 13.22 20.94 7.31
C GLN A 92 14.51 21.08 8.12
N ARG A 93 15.67 21.01 7.44
CA ARG A 93 16.93 21.54 7.98
C ARG A 93 16.88 23.07 7.89
N GLY A 94 16.04 23.67 8.73
CA GLY A 94 15.86 25.11 8.81
C GLY A 94 15.63 25.51 10.26
N HIS A 95 16.71 25.87 10.95
CA HIS A 95 16.70 26.76 12.11
C HIS A 95 15.77 26.45 13.32
N GLU A 96 15.50 25.18 13.64
CA GLU A 96 14.93 24.78 14.95
C GLU A 96 15.86 23.82 15.75
N THR A 97 17.16 23.78 15.44
CA THR A 97 18.15 23.02 16.25
C THR A 97 18.37 23.57 17.66
N SER A 98 17.68 24.65 18.07
CA SER A 98 17.72 25.17 19.43
C SER A 98 16.49 24.80 20.28
N LYS A 99 15.47 24.14 19.72
CA LYS A 99 14.36 23.55 20.50
C LYS A 99 14.44 22.04 20.66
N VAL A 100 15.38 21.39 19.97
CA VAL A 100 15.67 19.95 20.12
C VAL A 100 16.58 19.69 21.33
N SER A 101 17.31 20.69 21.82
CA SER A 101 18.18 20.58 23.00
C SER A 101 17.45 20.66 24.35
N GLU A 102 16.13 20.90 24.33
CA GLU A 102 15.23 20.76 25.50
C GLU A 102 14.21 19.64 25.30
N MET A 103 14.53 18.61 24.51
CA MET A 103 13.81 17.34 24.62
C MET A 103 14.19 16.69 25.95
N HIS A 104 13.54 17.13 27.02
CA HIS A 104 13.31 16.31 28.18
C HIS A 104 12.90 14.93 27.68
N LYS A 105 13.62 13.90 28.12
CA LYS A 105 13.12 12.52 28.19
C LYS A 105 11.63 12.60 28.51
N THR A 106 10.75 12.43 27.52
CA THR A 106 9.37 12.06 27.82
C THR A 106 9.42 10.56 28.05
N LYS A 107 10.02 10.18 29.18
CA LYS A 107 9.96 8.82 29.73
C LYS A 107 8.64 8.58 30.46
N ASP A 108 7.81 9.61 30.58
CA ASP A 108 6.65 9.58 31.47
C ASP A 108 5.33 9.41 30.72
N ARG A 109 5.36 8.97 29.45
CA ARG A 109 4.13 8.64 28.73
C ARG A 109 3.74 7.19 29.00
N VAL A 110 2.74 7.02 29.85
CA VAL A 110 2.18 5.70 30.18
C VAL A 110 1.29 5.24 29.04
N ILE A 111 1.65 4.14 28.38
CA ILE A 111 0.83 3.50 27.36
C ILE A 111 0.03 2.37 27.99
N ARG A 112 -1.29 2.36 27.72
CA ARG A 112 -2.22 1.32 28.13
C ARG A 112 -2.32 0.28 27.02
N VAL A 113 -1.82 -0.93 27.30
CA VAL A 113 -1.97 -2.07 26.39
C VAL A 113 -3.16 -2.89 26.87
N ARG A 114 -4.22 -2.93 26.06
CA ARG A 114 -5.41 -3.74 26.30
C ARG A 114 -5.29 -5.06 25.56
N PHE A 115 -5.61 -6.14 26.25
CA PHE A 115 -5.55 -7.49 25.70
C PHE A 115 -6.94 -7.98 25.38
N ASN A 116 -7.15 -8.38 24.13
CA ASN A 116 -8.38 -8.99 23.68
C ASN A 116 -8.11 -10.42 23.19
N ALA A 117 -9.05 -11.31 23.48
CA ALA A 117 -8.98 -12.73 23.21
C ALA A 117 -10.30 -13.17 22.58
N ASP A 118 -10.23 -13.53 21.31
CA ASP A 118 -11.37 -13.98 20.51
C ASP A 118 -11.12 -15.42 20.02
N VAL A 119 -12.19 -16.15 19.77
CA VAL A 119 -12.16 -17.49 19.18
C VAL A 119 -13.12 -17.54 18.00
N ALA A 120 -12.73 -18.23 16.94
CA ALA A 120 -13.62 -18.49 15.80
C ALA A 120 -14.79 -19.38 16.23
N SER A 121 -15.93 -19.27 15.55
CA SER A 121 -17.14 -20.05 15.86
C SER A 121 -16.96 -21.57 15.77
N SER A 122 -16.00 -22.04 14.98
CA SER A 122 -15.62 -23.46 14.91
C SER A 122 -14.81 -23.93 16.10
N MET A 123 -14.16 -23.01 16.83
CA MET A 123 -13.24 -23.32 17.91
C MET A 123 -13.97 -23.45 19.25
N MET A 124 -13.84 -24.61 19.90
CA MET A 124 -14.47 -24.87 21.20
C MET A 124 -13.60 -24.51 22.41
N TRP A 125 -12.42 -23.93 22.19
CA TRP A 125 -11.55 -23.52 23.29
C TRP A 125 -12.13 -22.34 24.07
N ASN A 126 -11.94 -22.37 25.38
CA ASN A 126 -12.11 -21.19 26.22
C ASN A 126 -10.77 -20.46 26.29
N PHE A 127 -10.66 -19.35 25.54
CA PHE A 127 -9.47 -18.53 25.47
C PHE A 127 -9.75 -17.16 26.10
N LYS A 128 -8.96 -16.78 27.09
CA LYS A 128 -9.13 -15.53 27.82
C LYS A 128 -7.78 -14.92 28.22
N PRO A 129 -7.67 -13.59 28.27
CA PRO A 129 -6.50 -12.96 28.84
C PRO A 129 -6.56 -13.11 30.37
N GLN A 130 -5.41 -13.33 31.02
CA GLN A 130 -5.32 -13.27 32.48
C GLN A 130 -5.43 -11.81 32.97
N GLN A 131 -4.94 -10.88 32.16
CA GLN A 131 -4.94 -9.45 32.44
C GLN A 131 -5.59 -8.72 31.26
N THR A 132 -6.63 -7.92 31.49
CA THR A 132 -7.30 -7.16 30.41
C THR A 132 -6.55 -5.91 30.00
N GLU A 133 -5.72 -5.34 30.88
CA GLU A 133 -4.94 -4.14 30.61
C GLU A 133 -3.63 -4.15 31.41
N VAL A 134 -2.54 -3.70 30.79
CA VAL A 134 -1.25 -3.45 31.44
C VAL A 134 -0.77 -2.06 31.03
N LYS A 135 -0.19 -1.33 31.99
CA LYS A 135 0.44 -0.02 31.77
C LYS A 135 1.93 -0.21 31.63
N VAL A 136 2.49 0.28 30.53
CA VAL A 136 3.92 0.15 30.20
C VAL A 136 4.48 1.47 29.73
N PHE A 137 5.77 1.67 29.92
CA PHE A 137 6.49 2.80 29.34
C PHE A 137 7.13 2.42 27.99
N PRO A 138 7.23 3.35 27.02
CA PRO A 138 8.01 3.13 25.81
C PRO A 138 9.46 2.77 26.16
N GLY A 139 9.97 1.70 25.55
CA GLY A 139 11.28 1.08 25.84
C GLY A 139 11.28 0.10 27.02
N GLU A 140 10.17 -0.08 27.72
CA GLU A 140 10.00 -1.12 28.74
C GLU A 140 9.53 -2.43 28.10
N THR A 141 10.01 -3.55 28.64
CA THR A 141 9.54 -4.89 28.26
C THR A 141 8.46 -5.34 29.22
N ALA A 142 7.41 -5.95 28.69
CA ALA A 142 6.30 -6.45 29.49
C ALA A 142 5.90 -7.87 29.11
N LEU A 143 5.35 -8.58 30.09
CA LEU A 143 4.88 -9.94 29.97
C LEU A 143 3.39 -10.00 30.27
N ALA A 144 2.62 -10.49 29.31
CA ALA A 144 1.20 -10.78 29.47
C ALA A 144 0.97 -12.30 29.42
N PHE A 145 -0.07 -12.78 30.09
CA PHE A 145 -0.44 -14.19 30.06
C PHE A 145 -1.84 -14.34 29.49
N TYR A 146 -2.01 -15.35 28.64
CA TYR A 146 -3.32 -15.82 28.21
C TYR A 146 -3.53 -17.25 28.67
N THR A 147 -4.77 -17.61 28.95
CA THR A 147 -5.13 -18.97 29.30
C THR A 147 -6.01 -19.54 28.21
N ALA A 148 -5.60 -20.72 27.70
CA ALA A 148 -6.41 -21.53 26.81
C ALA A 148 -6.80 -22.83 27.52
N LYS A 149 -8.07 -23.20 27.42
CA LYS A 149 -8.58 -24.47 27.93
C LYS A 149 -9.39 -25.17 26.85
N ASN A 150 -9.14 -26.45 26.64
CA ASN A 150 -9.97 -27.32 25.81
C ASN A 150 -11.02 -28.02 26.69
N PRO A 151 -12.31 -27.66 26.65
CA PRO A 151 -13.35 -28.31 27.44
C PRO A 151 -13.87 -29.62 26.83
N THR A 152 -13.35 -30.03 25.67
CA THR A 152 -13.88 -31.17 24.90
C THR A 152 -13.12 -32.47 25.21
N ASP A 153 -13.71 -33.60 24.82
CA ASP A 153 -13.11 -34.94 25.00
C ASP A 153 -12.16 -35.35 23.86
N LYS A 154 -11.84 -34.44 22.93
CA LYS A 154 -10.96 -34.69 21.79
C LYS A 154 -9.80 -33.68 21.76
N PRO A 155 -8.61 -34.08 21.30
CA PRO A 155 -7.54 -33.12 21.04
C PRO A 155 -7.96 -32.20 19.89
N ILE A 156 -7.73 -30.91 20.06
CA ILE A 156 -7.99 -29.89 19.05
C ILE A 156 -6.66 -29.19 18.74
N ILE A 157 -6.42 -28.89 17.48
CA ILE A 157 -5.26 -28.13 17.03
C ILE A 157 -5.76 -26.74 16.63
N GLY A 158 -5.15 -25.70 17.21
CA GLY A 158 -5.48 -24.31 16.97
C GLY A 158 -4.29 -23.53 16.43
N ILE A 159 -4.56 -22.64 15.48
CA ILE A 159 -3.63 -21.60 15.03
C ILE A 159 -4.18 -20.25 15.47
N SER A 160 -3.31 -19.31 15.87
CA SER A 160 -3.75 -17.98 16.29
C SER A 160 -3.21 -16.90 15.36
N THR A 161 -4.06 -15.93 15.02
CA THR A 161 -3.60 -14.69 14.39
C THR A 161 -3.72 -13.55 15.38
N TYR A 162 -2.93 -12.50 15.17
CA TYR A 162 -2.96 -11.32 16.02
C TYR A 162 -3.15 -10.06 15.20
N ASN A 163 -3.72 -9.05 15.84
CA ASN A 163 -3.86 -7.71 15.30
C ASN A 163 -3.49 -6.68 16.38
N VAL A 164 -2.89 -5.56 15.94
CA VAL A 164 -2.56 -4.41 16.79
C VAL A 164 -3.32 -3.20 16.30
N VAL A 165 -4.07 -2.56 17.19
CA VAL A 165 -4.87 -1.37 16.89
C VAL A 165 -4.47 -0.24 17.85
N PRO A 166 -4.25 0.99 17.37
CA PRO A 166 -4.30 1.42 15.96
C PRO A 166 -3.09 0.93 15.14
N PHE A 167 -3.25 0.87 13.80
CA PHE A 167 -2.25 0.27 12.91
C PHE A 167 -0.92 1.05 12.91
N GLU A 168 -1.01 2.38 13.08
CA GLU A 168 0.13 3.28 13.20
C GLU A 168 0.99 2.96 14.43
N ALA A 169 0.38 2.42 15.50
CA ALA A 169 1.10 1.95 16.68
C ALA A 169 1.74 0.57 16.46
N GLY A 170 1.21 -0.23 15.53
CA GLY A 170 1.68 -1.58 15.24
C GLY A 170 3.14 -1.63 14.77
N GLN A 171 3.64 -0.61 14.07
CA GLN A 171 5.03 -0.55 13.60
C GLN A 171 6.06 -0.43 14.76
N TYR A 172 5.63 0.13 15.89
CA TYR A 172 6.46 0.28 17.09
C TYR A 172 6.24 -0.84 18.11
N PHE A 173 5.26 -1.71 17.85
CA PHE A 173 4.91 -2.82 18.73
C PHE A 173 5.71 -4.06 18.32
N ASN A 174 6.77 -4.34 19.06
CA ASN A 174 7.64 -5.47 18.78
C ASN A 174 7.28 -6.65 19.67
N LYS A 175 6.64 -7.66 19.08
CA LYS A 175 6.35 -8.92 19.74
C LYS A 175 7.54 -9.87 19.59
N ILE A 176 8.26 -10.12 20.69
CA ILE A 176 9.49 -10.93 20.67
C ILE A 176 9.17 -12.43 20.61
N GLN A 177 8.08 -12.89 21.23
CA GLN A 177 7.72 -14.32 21.29
C GLN A 177 6.25 -14.55 20.93
N CYS A 178 5.99 -15.23 19.81
CA CYS A 178 4.66 -15.46 19.23
C CYS A 178 4.29 -16.95 19.18
N PHE A 179 3.25 -17.34 19.92
CA PHE A 179 2.46 -18.56 19.65
C PHE A 179 1.67 -18.51 18.33
N CYS A 180 1.79 -17.42 17.59
CA CYS A 180 0.92 -17.06 16.47
C CYS A 180 1.19 -17.87 15.20
N PHE A 181 2.31 -18.56 15.14
CA PHE A 181 2.71 -19.28 13.94
C PHE A 181 2.94 -20.76 14.17
N GLU A 182 2.75 -21.22 15.41
CA GLU A 182 2.90 -22.62 15.76
C GLU A 182 1.53 -23.20 16.11
N GLU A 183 1.19 -24.29 15.43
CA GLU A 183 0.02 -25.09 15.74
C GLU A 183 0.06 -25.54 17.20
N GLN A 184 -0.87 -25.05 18.00
CA GLN A 184 -1.01 -25.45 19.39
C GLN A 184 -1.98 -26.61 19.46
N ARG A 185 -1.54 -27.74 20.00
CA ARG A 185 -2.40 -28.91 20.25
C ARG A 185 -2.73 -28.96 21.73
N LEU A 186 -4.01 -28.83 22.08
CA LEU A 186 -4.50 -29.03 23.46
C LEU A 186 -5.24 -30.36 23.55
N ASN A 187 -4.82 -31.21 24.48
CA ASN A 187 -5.48 -32.48 24.79
C ASN A 187 -6.84 -32.24 25.47
N PRO A 188 -7.67 -33.29 25.59
CA PRO A 188 -8.94 -33.20 26.30
C PRO A 188 -8.78 -32.66 27.71
N HIS A 189 -9.62 -31.68 28.08
CA HIS A 189 -9.62 -31.03 29.40
C HIS A 189 -8.31 -30.35 29.82
N GLU A 190 -7.36 -30.21 28.90
CA GLU A 190 -6.07 -29.56 29.14
C GLU A 190 -6.24 -28.04 29.22
N GLN A 191 -5.50 -27.43 30.14
CA GLN A 191 -5.40 -25.98 30.30
C GLN A 191 -3.93 -25.58 30.30
N VAL A 192 -3.58 -24.60 29.46
CA VAL A 192 -2.21 -24.11 29.31
C VAL A 192 -2.21 -22.58 29.40
N ASP A 193 -1.20 -22.06 30.09
CA ASP A 193 -0.92 -20.62 30.15
C ASP A 193 0.15 -20.25 29.12
N MET A 194 -0.19 -19.31 28.26
CA MET A 194 0.60 -18.87 27.12
C MET A 194 1.19 -17.47 27.40
N PRO A 195 2.49 -17.37 27.75
CA PRO A 195 3.18 -16.10 27.94
C PRO A 195 3.45 -15.33 26.63
N VAL A 196 3.04 -14.07 26.57
CA VAL A 196 3.34 -13.15 25.47
C VAL A 196 4.30 -12.08 25.96
N PHE A 197 5.53 -12.12 25.43
CA PHE A 197 6.57 -11.11 25.71
C PHE A 197 6.63 -10.07 24.59
N PHE A 198 6.52 -8.80 24.97
CA PHE A 198 6.50 -7.69 24.03
C PHE A 198 7.16 -6.44 24.62
N TYR A 199 7.51 -5.50 23.75
CA TYR A 199 7.93 -4.16 24.14
C TYR A 199 7.44 -3.15 23.11
N ILE A 200 7.36 -1.89 23.53
CA ILE A 200 7.04 -0.76 22.66
C ILE A 200 8.35 -0.01 22.41
N ASP A 201 8.66 0.27 21.14
CA ASP A 201 9.84 1.05 20.79
C ASP A 201 9.78 2.47 21.40
N PRO A 202 10.86 3.00 22.00
CA PRO A 202 10.89 4.38 22.49
C PRO A 202 10.54 5.44 21.43
N GLU A 203 10.77 5.17 20.13
CA GLU A 203 10.40 6.07 19.02
C GLU A 203 8.88 6.34 18.96
N TYR A 204 8.06 5.48 19.57
CA TYR A 204 6.61 5.70 19.74
C TYR A 204 6.28 7.03 20.42
N ALA A 205 7.11 7.47 21.37
CA ALA A 205 6.91 8.73 22.08
C ALA A 205 7.30 9.96 21.24
N GLU A 206 8.12 9.77 20.21
CA GLU A 206 8.66 10.83 19.38
C GLU A 206 7.79 11.12 18.13
N ASP A 207 6.97 10.15 17.69
CA ASP A 207 6.09 10.31 16.52
C ASP A 207 4.92 11.30 16.79
N PRO A 208 4.84 12.43 16.07
CA PRO A 208 3.75 13.40 16.18
C PRO A 208 2.35 12.80 15.95
N LYS A 209 2.23 11.77 15.09
CA LYS A 209 0.94 11.13 14.77
C LYS A 209 0.37 10.34 15.94
N LEU A 210 1.25 9.86 16.82
CA LEU A 210 0.88 9.00 17.92
C LEU A 210 0.79 9.76 19.25
N GLN A 211 1.02 11.07 19.29
CA GLN A 211 1.01 11.91 20.49
C GLN A 211 -0.27 11.82 21.33
N ASN A 212 -1.42 11.52 20.71
CA ASN A 212 -2.71 11.38 21.39
C ASN A 212 -3.18 9.93 21.53
N VAL A 213 -2.39 8.96 21.08
CA VAL A 213 -2.71 7.53 21.16
C VAL A 213 -2.04 6.93 22.39
N ASP A 214 -2.75 6.89 23.52
CA ASP A 214 -2.21 6.27 24.75
C ASP A 214 -2.68 4.82 24.93
N THR A 215 -3.49 4.30 24.01
CA THR A 215 -4.12 2.99 24.14
C THR A 215 -3.83 2.15 22.90
N ILE A 216 -3.22 1.00 23.14
CA ILE A 216 -2.94 -0.02 22.12
C ILE A 216 -3.77 -1.25 22.48
N ILE A 217 -4.46 -1.82 21.50
CA ILE A 217 -5.23 -3.04 21.67
C ILE A 217 -4.48 -4.15 20.94
N LEU A 218 -4.08 -5.17 21.68
CA LEU A 218 -3.53 -6.41 21.16
C LEU A 218 -4.63 -7.46 21.17
N SER A 219 -5.15 -7.77 19.98
CA SER A 219 -6.23 -8.76 19.80
C SER A 219 -5.66 -10.05 19.25
N TYR A 220 -5.93 -11.17 19.93
CA TYR A 220 -5.67 -12.52 19.44
C TYR A 220 -6.96 -13.20 19.01
N THR A 221 -6.94 -13.89 17.87
CA THR A 221 -8.04 -14.74 17.44
C THR A 221 -7.54 -16.15 17.15
N PHE A 222 -8.12 -17.16 17.80
CA PHE A 222 -7.82 -18.57 17.54
C PHE A 222 -8.77 -19.17 16.50
N PHE A 223 -8.18 -19.94 15.59
CA PHE A 223 -8.86 -20.70 14.55
C PHE A 223 -8.53 -22.18 14.70
N GLU A 224 -9.51 -23.03 14.43
CA GLU A 224 -9.30 -24.49 14.42
C GLU A 224 -8.57 -24.91 13.14
N ALA A 225 -7.40 -25.52 13.28
CA ALA A 225 -6.65 -26.09 12.17
C ALA A 225 -7.19 -27.50 11.89
N LYS A 226 -8.19 -27.61 11.02
CA LYS A 226 -8.64 -28.91 10.47
C LYS A 226 -7.86 -29.23 9.21
N GLU A 227 -7.35 -30.45 9.10
CA GLU A 227 -6.89 -30.99 7.82
C GLU A 227 -8.06 -30.96 6.83
N GLY A 228 -7.99 -30.10 5.81
CA GLY A 228 -9.02 -29.94 4.77
C GLY A 228 -9.81 -28.62 4.81
N LEU A 229 -9.48 -27.67 5.69
CA LEU A 229 -10.02 -26.32 5.58
C LEU A 229 -9.29 -25.57 4.45
N THR A 230 -9.83 -25.60 3.24
CA THR A 230 -9.35 -24.77 2.14
C THR A 230 -9.62 -23.30 2.50
N LEU A 231 -8.61 -22.61 3.02
CA LEU A 231 -8.67 -21.16 3.15
C LEU A 231 -8.85 -20.60 1.73
N PRO A 232 -9.90 -19.80 1.45
CA PRO A 232 -9.98 -19.08 0.19
C PRO A 232 -8.88 -18.03 0.22
N LEU A 233 -7.66 -18.42 -0.16
CA LEU A 233 -6.57 -17.49 -0.34
C LEU A 233 -6.94 -16.61 -1.54
N PRO A 234 -6.91 -15.27 -1.40
CA PRO A 234 -7.01 -14.40 -2.56
C PRO A 234 -5.91 -14.78 -3.57
N GLY A 235 -6.29 -14.90 -4.84
CA GLY A 235 -5.52 -15.58 -5.90
C GLY A 235 -4.15 -15.02 -6.27
N TYR A 236 -3.56 -14.13 -5.47
CA TYR A 236 -2.23 -13.57 -5.70
C TYR A 236 -1.07 -14.41 -5.10
N MET A 237 -1.37 -15.47 -4.32
CA MET A 237 -0.34 -16.36 -3.76
C MET A 237 -0.18 -17.70 -4.52
N ALA A 238 -0.93 -17.91 -5.61
CA ALA A 238 -0.96 -19.19 -6.35
C ALA A 238 -0.09 -19.20 -7.63
N GLN A 239 1.01 -18.44 -7.65
CA GLN A 239 1.93 -18.37 -8.79
C GLN A 239 3.35 -18.79 -8.38
#